data_AF-A0A7V2T2E3-F1
#
_entry.id   AF-A0A7V2T2E3-F1
#
_cell.length_a   1.000
_cell.length_b   1.000
_cell.length_c   1.000
_cell.angle_alpha   90.00
_cell.angle_beta   90.00
_cell.angle_gamma   90.00
#
_symmetry.space_group_name_H-M   'P 1'
#
loop_
_entity.id
_entity.type
_entity.pdbx_description
1 polymer ?
#
loop_
_entity_poly.entity_id
_entity_poly.type
_entity_poly.pdbx_seq_one_letter_code
_entity_poly.pdbx_strand_id
1 'polypeptide(L)'
;MIKKVFHLLLSLALILFTLFWLSGYTYYNTFGIDSERQHNQQVENHYYRFWWPGNGSLLIGKSVILHPYDPAKTYQSFDLGAAFFRKPSDKVKSYDLWSRVGFYYINLEKPIRQFWIGMPAWLPVFLIVAYFLFRYLWRKKTNI
;
A
#
# COMPACT_ATOMS: atom_id res chain seq x y z
N MET A 1 16.49 -18.42 16.64
CA MET A 1 16.61 -16.99 16.28
C MET A 1 15.54 -16.55 15.28
N ILE A 2 15.45 -17.20 14.11
CA ILE A 2 14.50 -16.87 13.02
C ILE A 2 13.05 -16.72 13.49
N LYS A 3 12.53 -17.66 14.30
CA LYS A 3 11.17 -17.56 14.85
C LYS A 3 10.96 -16.27 15.64
N LYS A 4 11.89 -15.89 16.53
CA LYS A 4 11.74 -14.67 17.37
C LYS A 4 11.71 -13.41 16.50
N VAL A 5 12.60 -13.33 15.51
CA VAL A 5 12.65 -12.22 14.55
C VAL A 5 11.34 -12.12 13.76
N PHE A 6 10.81 -13.25 13.28
CA PHE A 6 9.52 -13.27 12.58
C PHE A 6 8.37 -12.71 13.43
N HIS A 7 8.28 -13.08 14.72
CA HIS A 7 7.25 -12.51 15.61
C HIS A 7 7.45 -11.03 15.86
N LEU A 8 8.71 -10.58 16.01
CA LEU A 8 9.00 -9.17 16.16
C LEU A 8 8.53 -8.38 14.93
N LEU A 9 8.85 -8.86 13.72
CA LEU A 9 8.41 -8.24 12.47
C LEU A 9 6.87 -8.23 12.34
N LEU A 10 6.20 -9.33 12.70
CA LEU A 10 4.74 -9.37 12.72
C LEU A 10 4.14 -8.40 13.74
N SER A 11 4.74 -8.26 14.92
CA SER A 11 4.27 -7.30 15.93
C SER A 11 4.47 -5.85 15.47
N LEU A 12 5.60 -5.55 14.83
CA LEU A 12 5.84 -4.23 14.23
C LEU A 12 4.85 -3.94 13.10
N ALA A 13 4.62 -4.93 12.22
CA ALA A 13 3.62 -4.84 11.18
C ALA A 13 2.22 -4.61 11.78
N LEU A 14 1.85 -5.34 12.83
CA LEU A 14 0.57 -5.14 13.52
C LEU A 14 0.40 -3.69 13.99
N ILE A 15 1.39 -3.14 14.69
CA ILE A 15 1.35 -1.75 15.17
C ILE A 15 1.17 -0.77 13.99
N LEU A 16 1.97 -0.92 12.93
CA LEU A 16 1.90 -0.05 11.75
C LEU A 16 0.56 -0.15 11.03
N PHE A 17 0.08 -1.36 10.75
CA PHE A 17 -1.21 -1.58 10.08
C PHE A 17 -2.37 -1.12 10.95
N THR A 18 -2.32 -1.28 12.27
CA THR A 18 -3.35 -0.74 13.17
C THR A 18 -3.38 0.79 13.13
N LEU A 19 -2.22 1.45 13.17
CA LEU A 19 -2.12 2.90 13.09
C LEU A 19 -2.64 3.45 11.75
N PHE A 20 -2.30 2.81 10.63
CA PHE A 20 -2.81 3.20 9.32
C PHE A 20 -4.26 2.81 9.06
N TRP A 21 -4.74 1.72 9.67
CA TRP A 21 -6.16 1.38 9.65
C TRP A 21 -6.98 2.45 10.37
N LEU A 22 -6.62 2.80 11.60
CA LEU A 22 -7.36 3.78 12.40
C LEU A 22 -7.32 5.18 11.76
N SER A 23 -6.16 5.59 11.23
CA SER A 23 -6.04 6.88 10.54
C SER A 23 -6.61 6.87 9.11
N GLY A 24 -6.72 5.70 8.47
CA GLY A 24 -7.16 5.53 7.08
C GLY A 24 -8.63 5.85 6.81
N TYR A 25 -9.40 6.27 7.81
CA TYR A 25 -10.76 6.79 7.66
C TYR A 25 -10.83 8.31 7.52
N THR A 26 -9.75 9.02 7.86
CA THR A 26 -9.70 10.49 7.89
C THR A 26 -8.48 11.04 7.18
N TYR A 27 -7.41 10.24 7.08
CA TYR A 27 -6.13 10.64 6.52
C TYR A 27 -5.72 9.75 5.34
N TYR A 28 -4.99 10.38 4.45
CA TYR A 28 -4.24 9.74 3.39
C TYR A 28 -2.89 9.28 3.93
N ASN A 29 -2.59 8.01 3.73
CA ASN A 29 -1.28 7.43 3.97
C ASN A 29 -0.81 6.64 2.74
N THR A 30 0.45 6.76 2.39
CA THR A 30 1.08 5.93 1.37
C THR A 30 2.53 5.67 1.71
N PHE A 31 3.01 4.49 1.36
CA PHE A 31 4.43 4.19 1.33
C PHE A 31 4.73 3.26 0.15
N GLY A 32 5.94 3.35 -0.38
CA GLY A 32 6.45 2.36 -1.30
C GLY A 32 7.69 2.84 -2.04
N ILE A 33 7.83 2.37 -3.27
CA ILE A 33 9.04 2.54 -4.08
C ILE A 33 8.66 3.16 -5.41
N ASP A 34 9.45 4.15 -5.81
CA ASP A 34 9.39 4.78 -7.12
C ASP A 34 10.62 4.40 -7.93
N SER A 35 10.46 4.31 -9.24
CA SER A 35 11.57 4.11 -10.16
C SER A 35 11.26 4.80 -11.47
N GLU A 36 12.24 5.51 -12.01
CA GLU A 36 12.13 6.20 -13.27
C GLU A 36 12.97 5.48 -14.33
N ARG A 37 12.38 5.27 -15.50
CA ARG A 37 13.05 4.60 -16.63
C ARG A 37 12.96 5.49 -17.85
N GLN A 38 14.11 5.95 -18.32
CA GLN A 38 14.19 6.72 -19.56
C GLN A 38 14.18 5.79 -20.77
N HIS A 39 13.27 6.05 -21.70
CA HIS A 39 13.20 5.40 -23.01
C HIS A 39 13.08 6.48 -24.09
N ASN A 40 14.17 6.74 -24.81
CA ASN A 40 14.24 7.78 -25.84
C ASN A 40 13.82 9.17 -25.30
N GLN A 41 12.76 9.74 -25.88
CA GLN A 41 12.17 11.03 -25.52
C GLN A 41 11.08 10.93 -24.44
N GLN A 42 10.94 9.78 -23.78
CA GLN A 42 9.95 9.55 -22.75
C GLN A 42 10.60 9.00 -21.48
N VAL A 43 9.96 9.28 -20.36
CA VAL A 43 10.31 8.71 -19.05
C VAL A 43 9.08 8.05 -18.49
N GLU A 44 9.25 6.80 -18.06
CA GLU A 44 8.24 6.04 -17.34
C GLU A 44 8.53 6.10 -15.85
N ASN A 45 7.62 6.70 -15.08
CA ASN A 45 7.66 6.64 -13.63
C ASN A 45 6.77 5.50 -13.15
N HIS A 46 7.41 4.50 -12.59
CA HIS A 46 6.78 3.33 -11.99
C HIS A 46 6.71 3.55 -10.48
N TYR A 47 5.49 3.57 -9.95
CA TYR A 47 5.19 3.67 -8.52
C TYR A 47 4.67 2.33 -8.05
N TYR A 48 5.22 1.78 -6.97
CA TYR A 48 4.70 0.59 -6.29
C TYR A 48 4.36 0.98 -4.86
N ARG A 49 3.08 0.90 -4.47
CA ARG A 49 2.60 1.50 -3.22
C ARG A 49 1.66 0.60 -2.43
N PHE A 50 1.73 0.77 -1.12
CA PHE A 50 0.59 0.62 -0.23
C PHE A 50 -0.05 1.99 -0.06
N TRP A 51 -1.37 2.04 -0.17
CA TRP A 51 -2.10 3.28 -0.23
C TRP A 51 -3.41 3.18 0.55
N TRP A 52 -3.52 3.97 1.61
CA TRP A 52 -4.74 4.23 2.36
C TRP A 52 -5.30 5.57 1.91
N PRO A 53 -6.34 5.59 1.06
CA PRO A 53 -6.85 6.83 0.47
C PRO A 53 -7.69 7.69 1.42
N GLY A 54 -8.01 7.21 2.63
CA GLY A 54 -8.87 7.93 3.58
C GLY A 54 -10.32 7.46 3.63
N ASN A 55 -10.65 6.29 3.04
CA ASN A 55 -12.01 5.74 3.02
C ASN A 55 -12.15 4.38 3.76
N GLY A 56 -11.13 4.01 4.55
CA GLY A 56 -11.06 2.72 5.24
C GLY A 56 -10.58 1.54 4.38
N SER A 57 -10.13 1.76 3.15
CA SER A 57 -9.47 0.72 2.33
C SER A 57 -7.94 0.80 2.40
N LEU A 58 -7.31 -0.32 2.05
CA LEU A 58 -5.91 -0.46 1.72
C LEU A 58 -5.83 -0.89 0.26
N LEU A 59 -5.17 -0.08 -0.56
CA LEU A 59 -4.87 -0.38 -1.96
C LEU A 59 -3.39 -0.78 -2.06
N ILE A 60 -3.13 -1.91 -2.69
CA ILE A 60 -1.77 -2.40 -2.95
C ILE A 60 -1.62 -2.57 -4.45
N GLY A 61 -0.64 -1.90 -5.03
CA GLY A 61 -0.58 -1.88 -6.48
C GLY A 61 0.56 -1.09 -7.08
N LYS A 62 0.41 -0.83 -8.37
CA LYS A 62 1.36 -0.07 -9.17
C LYS A 62 0.69 0.98 -10.04
N SER A 63 1.42 2.07 -10.29
CA SER A 63 1.07 3.10 -11.27
C SER A 63 2.25 3.31 -12.21
N VAL A 64 1.98 3.48 -13.49
CA VAL A 64 2.96 3.89 -14.50
C VAL A 64 2.47 5.17 -15.12
N ILE A 65 3.27 6.22 -15.02
CA ILE A 65 3.00 7.53 -15.61
C ILE A 65 4.09 7.78 -16.65
N LEU A 66 3.70 8.07 -17.89
CA LEU A 66 4.66 8.54 -18.90
C LEU A 66 4.65 10.06 -18.98
N HIS A 67 5.84 10.64 -19.06
CA HIS A 67 6.03 12.05 -19.34
C HIS A 67 7.16 12.25 -20.34
N PRO A 68 7.17 13.39 -21.05
CA PRO A 68 8.29 13.76 -21.91
C PRO A 68 9.61 13.80 -21.12
N TYR A 69 10.69 13.40 -21.78
CA TYR A 69 12.03 13.58 -21.25
C TYR A 69 12.36 15.07 -21.14
N ASP A 70 12.92 15.45 -20.00
CA ASP A 70 13.36 16.79 -19.66
C ASP A 70 14.87 16.72 -19.34
N PRO A 71 15.74 17.28 -20.20
CA PRO A 71 17.18 17.22 -20.01
C PRO A 71 17.64 18.00 -18.76
N ALA A 72 16.80 18.86 -18.18
CA ALA A 72 17.13 19.59 -16.95
C ALA A 72 16.87 18.78 -15.67
N LYS A 73 16.23 17.61 -15.75
CA LYS A 73 15.91 16.75 -14.60
C LYS A 73 16.85 15.57 -14.50
N THR A 74 17.26 15.27 -13.26
CA THR A 74 17.94 14.02 -12.93
C THR A 74 16.90 12.95 -12.65
N TYR A 75 16.93 11.86 -13.39
CA TYR A 75 16.02 10.73 -13.22
C TYR A 75 16.62 9.67 -12.30
N GLN A 76 15.85 9.23 -11.31
CA GLN A 76 16.32 8.27 -10.32
C GLN A 76 15.77 6.88 -10.61
N SER A 77 16.66 5.88 -10.66
CA SER A 77 16.25 4.49 -10.86
C SER A 77 15.51 3.92 -9.65
N PHE A 78 15.66 4.53 -8.47
CA PHE A 78 15.01 4.11 -7.24
C PHE A 78 14.87 5.30 -6.28
N ASP A 79 13.66 5.52 -5.77
CA ASP A 79 13.37 6.47 -4.69
C ASP A 79 12.34 5.87 -3.71
N LEU A 80 12.48 6.17 -2.42
CA LEU A 80 11.52 5.79 -1.40
C LEU A 80 10.48 6.89 -1.25
N GLY A 81 9.29 6.66 -1.78
CA GLY A 81 8.19 7.61 -1.65
C GLY A 81 7.27 7.23 -0.49
N ALA A 82 7.03 8.20 0.40
CA ALA A 82 6.05 8.07 1.46
C ALA A 82 5.36 9.39 1.75
N ALA A 83 4.09 9.32 2.14
CA ALA A 83 3.37 10.44 2.70
C ALA A 83 2.39 9.93 3.74
N PHE A 84 2.44 10.53 4.93
CA PHE A 84 1.64 10.11 6.08
C PHE A 84 0.78 11.27 6.56
N PHE A 85 -0.40 10.94 7.07
CA PHE A 85 -1.34 11.88 7.71
C PHE A 85 -1.69 13.10 6.84
N ARG A 86 -1.73 12.94 5.51
CA ARG A 86 -2.16 14.02 4.61
C ARG A 86 -3.68 14.08 4.58
N LYS A 87 -4.23 15.26 4.28
CA LYS A 87 -5.66 15.37 3.99
C LYS A 87 -5.97 14.55 2.72
N PRO A 88 -7.00 13.69 2.71
CA PRO A 88 -7.43 12.99 1.51
C PRO A 88 -7.72 13.98 0.38
N SER A 89 -7.29 13.64 -0.83
CA SER A 89 -7.63 14.44 -2.00
C SER A 89 -9.07 14.17 -2.41
N ASP A 90 -9.84 15.23 -2.63
CA ASP A 90 -11.22 15.15 -3.14
C ASP A 90 -11.29 14.52 -4.55
N LYS A 91 -10.14 14.33 -5.22
CA LYS A 91 -10.04 13.66 -6.52
C LYS A 91 -10.11 12.14 -6.41
N VAL A 92 -9.79 11.59 -5.24
CA VAL A 92 -9.93 10.16 -4.95
C VAL A 92 -11.33 9.96 -4.37
N LYS A 93 -12.36 10.36 -5.13
CA LYS A 93 -13.74 10.13 -4.73
C LYS A 93 -13.97 8.63 -4.68
N SER A 94 -14.34 8.19 -3.49
CA SER A 94 -14.84 6.86 -3.13
C SER A 94 -15.37 6.08 -4.33
N TYR A 95 -14.52 5.24 -4.92
CA TYR A 95 -15.00 4.14 -5.74
C TYR A 95 -15.76 3.19 -4.79
N ASP A 96 -16.83 2.52 -5.25
CA ASP A 96 -17.83 1.79 -4.45
C ASP A 96 -17.30 0.71 -3.49
N LEU A 97 -18.17 -0.16 -2.95
CA LEU A 97 -17.81 -1.32 -2.10
C LEU A 97 -16.66 -2.16 -2.66
N TRP A 98 -16.55 -2.21 -4.00
CA TRP A 98 -15.42 -2.79 -4.71
C TRP A 98 -14.07 -2.21 -4.24
N SER A 99 -14.01 -0.94 -3.80
CA SER A 99 -12.75 -0.21 -3.52
C SER A 99 -12.18 -0.63 -2.19
N ARG A 100 -13.05 -1.22 -1.39
CA ARG A 100 -12.75 -1.92 -0.16
C ARG A 100 -12.45 -3.38 -0.42
N VAL A 101 -12.97 -4.00 -1.49
CA VAL A 101 -12.72 -5.42 -1.79
C VAL A 101 -12.79 -5.65 -3.30
N GLY A 102 -11.64 -5.72 -3.97
CA GLY A 102 -11.64 -5.94 -5.42
C GLY A 102 -10.32 -5.70 -6.14
N PHE A 103 -10.33 -5.99 -7.44
CA PHE A 103 -9.24 -5.68 -8.37
C PHE A 103 -9.62 -4.48 -9.22
N TYR A 104 -8.66 -3.58 -9.41
CA TYR A 104 -8.85 -2.37 -10.16
C TYR A 104 -7.76 -2.19 -11.18
N TYR A 105 -8.18 -2.08 -12.42
CA TYR A 105 -7.34 -1.59 -13.48
C TYR A 105 -7.90 -0.25 -13.95
N ILE A 106 -7.16 0.81 -13.66
CA ILE A 106 -7.49 2.15 -14.11
C ILE A 106 -6.57 2.44 -15.30
N ASN A 107 -7.16 2.41 -16.50
CA ASN A 107 -6.52 2.82 -17.73
C ASN A 107 -7.08 4.18 -18.11
N LEU A 108 -6.60 5.24 -17.44
CA LEU A 108 -6.94 6.59 -17.85
C LEU A 108 -6.24 6.85 -19.19
N GLU A 109 -6.85 7.69 -20.04
CA GLU A 109 -6.27 8.09 -21.32
C GLU A 109 -4.77 8.40 -21.17
N LYS A 110 -3.98 7.99 -22.17
CA LYS A 110 -2.51 8.10 -22.16
C LYS A 110 -2.11 9.43 -21.51
N PRO A 111 -1.32 9.42 -20.41
CA PRO A 111 -0.25 8.46 -20.15
C PRO A 111 -0.30 7.73 -18.78
N ILE A 112 -1.46 7.46 -18.18
CA ILE A 112 -1.53 6.89 -16.81
C ILE A 112 -2.13 5.48 -16.82
N ARG A 113 -1.32 4.47 -16.45
CA ARG A 113 -1.74 3.07 -16.29
C ARG A 113 -1.62 2.65 -14.83
N GLN A 114 -2.71 2.23 -14.22
CA GLN A 114 -2.77 1.88 -12.80
C GLN A 114 -3.40 0.51 -12.57
N PHE A 115 -2.81 -0.26 -11.65
CA PHE A 115 -3.34 -1.53 -11.20
C PHE A 115 -3.29 -1.59 -9.68
N TRP A 116 -4.45 -1.80 -9.05
CA TRP A 116 -4.59 -1.83 -7.60
C TRP A 116 -5.41 -3.04 -7.15
N ILE A 117 -5.02 -3.62 -6.04
CA ILE A 117 -5.78 -4.61 -5.29
C ILE A 117 -6.28 -3.92 -4.03
N GLY A 118 -7.60 -3.77 -3.91
CA GLY A 118 -8.24 -3.17 -2.75
C GLY A 118 -8.68 -4.22 -1.74
N MET A 119 -8.39 -3.96 -0.47
CA MET A 119 -8.88 -4.72 0.67
C MET A 119 -9.31 -3.78 1.81
N PRO A 120 -10.13 -4.23 2.77
CA PRO A 120 -10.47 -3.41 3.91
C PRO A 120 -9.22 -3.20 4.76
N ALA A 121 -8.97 -1.96 5.22
CA ALA A 121 -7.75 -1.66 5.96
C ALA A 121 -7.61 -2.44 7.28
N TRP A 122 -8.73 -2.93 7.84
CA TRP A 122 -8.74 -3.80 9.02
C TRP A 122 -8.26 -5.23 8.74
N LEU A 123 -8.29 -5.69 7.48
CA LEU A 123 -8.04 -7.09 7.14
C LEU A 123 -6.61 -7.55 7.50
N PRO A 124 -5.53 -6.82 7.16
CA PRO A 124 -4.18 -7.19 7.60
C PRO A 124 -4.05 -7.27 9.12
N VAL A 125 -4.67 -6.34 9.85
CA VAL A 125 -4.69 -6.33 11.32
C VAL A 125 -5.36 -7.59 11.85
N PHE A 126 -6.55 -7.91 11.34
CA PHE A 126 -7.30 -9.11 11.72
C PHE A 126 -6.51 -10.39 11.47
N LEU A 127 -5.86 -10.54 10.31
CA LEU A 127 -5.09 -11.74 9.97
C LEU A 127 -3.89 -11.93 10.92
N ILE A 128 -3.18 -10.85 11.25
CA ILE A 128 -2.04 -10.94 12.18
C ILE A 128 -2.53 -11.29 13.60
N VAL A 129 -3.62 -10.68 14.08
CA VAL A 129 -4.21 -11.01 15.38
C VAL A 129 -4.70 -12.46 15.41
N ALA A 130 -5.42 -12.91 14.37
CA ALA A 130 -5.90 -14.28 14.25
C ALA A 130 -4.75 -15.29 14.27
N TYR A 131 -3.62 -14.99 13.61
CA TYR A 131 -2.41 -15.81 13.69
C TYR A 131 -1.90 -15.96 15.14
N PHE A 132 -1.78 -14.86 15.88
CA PHE A 132 -1.32 -14.91 17.28
C PHE A 132 -2.30 -15.67 18.19
N LEU A 133 -3.61 -15.46 18.02
CA LEU A 133 -4.65 -16.15 18.77
C LEU A 133 -4.62 -17.66 18.47
N PHE A 134 -4.62 -18.05 17.19
CA PHE A 134 -4.56 -19.45 16.78
C PHE A 134 -3.34 -20.15 17.36
N ARG A 135 -2.17 -19.51 17.28
CA ARG A 135 -0.93 -20.03 17.85
C ARG A 135 -1.02 -20.18 19.37
N TYR A 136 -1.57 -19.19 20.07
CA TYR A 136 -1.76 -19.25 21.52
C TYR A 136 -2.65 -20.42 21.92
N LEU A 137 -3.80 -20.58 21.25
CA LEU A 137 -4.74 -21.67 21.49
C LEU A 137 -4.12 -23.05 21.18
N TRP A 138 -3.38 -23.16 20.07
CA TRP A 138 -2.68 -24.39 19.70
C TRP A 138 -1.67 -24.82 20.77
N ARG A 139 -0.86 -23.88 21.28
CA ARG A 139 0.12 -24.18 22.34
C ARG A 139 -0.56 -24.60 23.65
N LYS A 140 -1.71 -24.04 23.97
CA LYS A 140 -2.49 -24.43 25.16
C LYS A 140 -3.00 -25.87 25.02
N LYS A 141 -3.45 -26.27 23.83
CA LYS A 141 -3.94 -27.64 23.55
C LYS A 141 -2.85 -28.70 23.62
N THR A 142 -1.61 -28.38 23.22
CA THR A 142 -0.49 -29.34 23.21
C THR A 142 0.24 -29.47 24.55
N ASN A 143 -0.05 -28.59 25.51
CA ASN A 143 0.53 -28.61 26.85
C ASN A 143 -0.41 -29.26 27.89
N ILE A 144 -1.45 -29.94 27.40
CA ILE A 144 -2.35 -30.84 28.13
C ILE A 144 -2.07 -32.24 27.57
#